data_AF-A0A6J4ME03-F1
#
_entry.id   AF-A0A6J4ME03-F1
#
_cell.length_a   1.000
_cell.length_b   1.000
_cell.length_c   1.000
_cell.angle_alpha   90.00
_cell.angle_beta   90.00
_cell.angle_gamma   90.00
#
_symmetry.space_group_name_H-M   'P 1'
#
loop_
_entity.id
_entity.type
_entity.pdbx_description
1 polymer ?
#
loop_
_entity_poly.entity_id
_entity_poly.type
_entity_poly.pdbx_seq_one_letter_code
_entity_poly.pdbx_strand_id
1 'polypeptide(L)'
;MSREANIGFQAKSPSGDEGYVIMLFPPDADGTVRYREWPCDQDPELPGHDRQARADELVRRVEEWRRAGWKFTESPIRITHWLTEGR
;
A
#
# COMPACT_ATOMS: atom_id res chain seq x y z
N MET A 1 23.14 0.85 1.58
CA MET A 1 21.74 0.60 2.00
C MET A 1 20.86 0.93 0.80
N SER A 2 20.09 -0.04 0.29
CA SER A 2 19.25 0.18 -0.89
C SER A 2 18.18 1.21 -0.53
N ARG A 3 17.99 2.25 -1.34
CA ARG A 3 16.87 3.19 -1.20
C ARG A 3 15.60 2.38 -1.43
N GLU A 4 14.87 2.04 -0.37
CA GLU A 4 13.58 1.38 -0.52
C GLU A 4 12.67 2.29 -1.34
N ALA A 5 12.13 1.77 -2.45
CA ALA A 5 11.23 2.53 -3.30
C ALA A 5 9.84 2.59 -2.67
N ASN A 6 9.09 3.65 -2.95
CA ASN A 6 7.67 3.71 -2.64
C ASN A 6 6.96 2.55 -3.34
N ILE A 7 5.98 1.97 -2.66
CA ILE A 7 5.22 0.84 -3.20
C ILE A 7 3.76 1.26 -3.31
N GLY A 8 3.28 1.38 -4.55
CA GLY A 8 1.89 1.71 -4.86
C GLY A 8 1.13 0.50 -5.38
N PHE A 9 -0.16 0.42 -5.08
CA PHE A 9 -1.10 -0.53 -5.67
C PHE A 9 -2.48 0.08 -5.83
N GLN A 10 -3.27 -0.50 -6.74
CA GLN A 10 -4.69 -0.17 -6.85
C GLN A 10 -5.50 -1.29 -6.20
N ALA A 11 -6.45 -0.92 -5.35
CA ALA A 11 -7.39 -1.84 -4.71
C ALA A 11 -8.80 -1.43 -5.09
N LYS A 12 -9.70 -2.41 -5.15
CA LYS A 12 -11.14 -2.12 -5.14
C LYS A 12 -11.57 -1.80 -3.72
N SER A 13 -12.45 -0.82 -3.58
CA SER A 13 -13.21 -0.59 -2.36
C SER A 13 -13.90 -1.88 -1.93
N PRO A 14 -13.94 -2.20 -0.63
CA PRO A 14 -14.80 -3.27 -0.10
C PRO A 14 -16.29 -3.10 -0.48
N SER A 15 -16.73 -1.87 -0.80
CA SER A 15 -18.08 -1.60 -1.31
C SER A 15 -18.27 -1.88 -2.80
N GLY A 16 -17.22 -2.25 -3.54
CA GLY A 16 -17.29 -2.75 -4.91
C GLY A 16 -17.29 -1.69 -6.03
N ASP A 17 -17.74 -0.46 -5.75
CA ASP A 17 -18.00 0.53 -6.81
C ASP A 17 -16.81 1.46 -7.14
N GLU A 18 -15.86 1.62 -6.22
CA GLU A 18 -14.75 2.58 -6.36
C GLU A 18 -13.38 1.91 -6.30
N GLY A 19 -12.47 2.30 -7.20
CA GLY A 19 -11.07 1.92 -7.13
C GLY A 19 -10.26 2.97 -6.38
N TYR A 20 -9.37 2.54 -5.48
CA TYR A 20 -8.44 3.38 -4.75
C TYR A 20 -7.00 3.04 -5.10
N VAL A 21 -6.17 4.06 -5.20
CA VAL A 21 -4.71 3.93 -5.18
C VAL A 21 -4.28 3.98 -3.72
N ILE A 22 -3.46 3.03 -3.32
CA ILE A 22 -2.82 2.99 -2.02
C ILE A 22 -1.30 3.04 -2.23
N MET A 23 -0.65 3.95 -1.53
CA MET A 23 0.79 4.17 -1.59
C MET A 23 1.40 4.02 -0.20
N LEU A 24 2.39 3.13 -0.10
CA LEU A 24 3.23 2.98 1.08
C LEU A 24 4.60 3.61 0.82
N PHE A 25 5.00 4.49 1.72
CA PHE A 25 6.34 5.07 1.73
C PHE A 25 7.19 4.26 2.70
N PRO A 26 8.47 4.00 2.37
CA PRO A 26 9.39 3.33 3.28
C PRO A 26 9.51 4.09 4.61
N PRO A 27 10.00 3.43 5.68
CA PRO A 27 10.22 4.08 6.97
C PRO A 27 11.05 5.36 6.81
N ASP A 28 10.55 6.47 7.36
CA ASP A 28 11.30 7.71 7.45
C ASP A 28 12.41 7.65 8.53
N ALA A 29 13.10 8.76 8.76
CA ALA A 29 14.16 8.85 9.76
C ALA A 29 13.69 8.54 11.19
N ASP A 30 12.39 8.72 11.47
CA ASP A 30 11.76 8.41 12.76
C ASP A 30 11.23 6.96 12.81
N GLY A 31 11.44 6.20 11.74
CA GLY A 31 11.02 4.82 11.62
C GLY A 31 9.52 4.66 11.37
N THR A 32 8.89 5.65 10.75
CA THR A 32 7.46 5.63 10.44
C THR A 32 7.23 5.34 8.96
N VAL A 33 6.52 4.26 8.68
CA VAL A 33 5.95 3.94 7.37
C VAL A 33 4.73 4.83 7.15
N ARG A 34 4.75 5.62 6.08
CA ARG A 34 3.62 6.49 5.74
C ARG A 34 2.69 5.82 4.74
N TYR A 35 1.42 6.15 4.88
CA TYR A 35 0.31 5.67 4.07
C TYR A 35 -0.37 6.84 3.36
N ARG A 36 -0.74 6.66 2.10
CA ARG A 36 -1.60 7.59 1.37
C ARG A 36 -2.58 6.81 0.50
N GLU A 37 -3.85 7.21 0.52
CA GLU A 37 -4.91 6.66 -0.33
C GLU A 37 -5.61 7.78 -1.12
N TRP A 38 -6.01 7.50 -2.36
CA TRP A 38 -6.84 8.39 -3.16
C TRP A 38 -7.64 7.61 -4.22
N PRO A 39 -8.80 8.13 -4.67
CA PRO A 39 -9.57 7.52 -5.75
C PRO A 39 -8.76 7.41 -7.06
N CYS A 40 -8.91 6.29 -7.78
CA CYS A 40 -8.22 6.04 -9.05
C CYS A 40 -8.57 7.05 -10.16
N ASP A 41 -9.76 7.66 -10.11
CA ASP A 41 -10.21 8.66 -11.08
C ASP A 41 -9.50 10.02 -10.91
N GLN A 42 -8.87 10.26 -9.76
CA GLN A 42 -8.06 11.46 -9.49
C GLN A 42 -6.61 11.33 -9.95
N ASP A 43 -6.21 10.21 -10.54
CA ASP A 43 -4.84 9.95 -10.97
C ASP A 43 -4.78 9.28 -12.36
N PRO A 44 -4.87 10.09 -13.44
CA PRO A 44 -4.85 9.59 -14.81
C PRO A 44 -3.46 9.10 -15.27
N GLU A 45 -2.41 9.38 -14.50
CA GLU A 45 -1.02 9.13 -14.89
C GLU A 45 -0.43 7.86 -14.27
N LEU A 46 -1.11 7.16 -13.37
CA LEU A 46 -0.66 5.86 -12.91
C LEU A 46 -0.72 4.86 -14.06
N PRO A 47 0.44 4.40 -14.59
CA PRO A 47 0.44 3.42 -15.65
C PRO A 47 -0.23 2.16 -15.12
N GLY A 48 -1.30 1.72 -15.76
CA GLY A 48 -2.15 0.58 -15.37
C GLY A 48 -1.46 -0.79 -15.46
N HIS A 49 -0.15 -0.86 -15.29
CA HIS A 49 0.65 -2.07 -15.38
C HIS A 49 1.06 -2.52 -13.96
N ASP A 50 0.75 -3.77 -13.63
CA ASP A 50 0.95 -4.49 -12.36
C ASP A 50 -0.10 -4.35 -11.23
N ARG A 51 -1.37 -4.18 -11.59
CA ARG A 51 -2.51 -4.06 -10.65
C ARG A 51 -2.71 -5.20 -9.64
N GLN A 52 -2.17 -6.40 -9.87
CA GLN A 52 -2.43 -7.57 -9.00
C GLN A 52 -1.15 -8.30 -8.55
N ALA A 53 -0.06 -8.19 -9.32
CA ALA A 53 1.19 -8.90 -9.07
C ALA A 53 1.96 -8.40 -7.82
N ARG A 54 1.61 -7.24 -7.27
CA ARG A 54 2.28 -6.67 -6.09
C ARG A 54 1.53 -6.81 -4.78
N ALA A 55 0.29 -7.32 -4.78
CA ALA A 55 -0.48 -7.39 -3.54
C ALA A 55 0.19 -8.29 -2.49
N ASP A 56 0.67 -9.47 -2.90
CA ASP A 56 1.41 -10.38 -2.01
C ASP A 56 2.76 -9.79 -1.57
N GLU A 57 3.45 -9.08 -2.47
CA GLU A 57 4.70 -8.37 -2.14
C GLU A 57 4.47 -7.30 -1.07
N LEU A 58 3.37 -6.54 -1.19
CA LEU A 58 2.96 -5.51 -0.24
C LEU A 58 2.57 -6.10 1.11
N VAL A 59 1.77 -7.16 1.13
CA VAL A 59 1.45 -7.87 2.38
C VAL A 59 2.74 -8.34 3.05
N ARG A 60 3.63 -9.01 2.30
CA ARG A 60 4.93 -9.46 2.80
C ARG A 60 5.76 -8.31 3.37
N ARG A 61 5.79 -7.16 2.69
CA ARG A 61 6.55 -5.99 3.12
C ARG A 61 5.98 -5.35 4.38
N VAL A 62 4.66 -5.21 4.47
CA VAL A 62 3.98 -4.70 5.67
C VAL A 62 4.25 -5.61 6.86
N GLU A 63 4.24 -6.93 6.66
CA GLU A 63 4.59 -7.90 7.70
C GLU A 63 6.07 -7.81 8.13
N GLU A 64 7.00 -7.68 7.19
CA GLU A 64 8.42 -7.46 7.48
C GLU A 64 8.62 -6.21 8.31
N TRP A 65 8.00 -5.10 7.91
CA TRP A 65 8.13 -3.85 8.63
C TRP A 65 7.49 -3.89 10.01
N ARG A 66 6.34 -4.56 10.14
CA ARG A 66 5.70 -4.81 11.44
C ARG A 66 6.59 -5.65 12.35
N ARG A 67 7.21 -6.71 11.85
CA ARG A 67 8.15 -7.57 12.61
C ARG A 67 9.42 -6.83 13.02
N ALA A 68 9.89 -5.90 12.18
CA ALA A 68 11.03 -5.04 12.49
C ALA A 68 10.72 -3.93 13.53
N GLY A 69 9.46 -3.78 13.94
CA GLY A 69 9.05 -2.80 14.95
C GLY A 69 8.86 -1.38 14.43
N TRP A 70 8.73 -1.19 13.11
CA TRP A 70 8.45 0.12 12.53
C TRP A 70 7.02 0.59 12.87
N LYS A 71 6.86 1.90 12.95
CA LYS A 71 5.57 2.54 13.17
C LYS A 71 4.85 2.72 11.83
N PHE A 72 3.53 2.83 11.87
CA PHE A 72 2.73 3.10 10.68
C PHE A 72 1.78 4.26 10.97
N THR A 73 1.60 5.15 9.99
CA THR A 73 0.57 6.20 10.07
C THR A 73 -0.84 5.65 9.91
N GLU A 74 -0.98 4.43 9.38
CA GLU A 74 -2.23 3.71 9.24
C GLU A 74 -2.05 2.27 9.76
N SER A 75 -3.10 1.69 10.33
CA SER A 75 -3.07 0.33 10.86
C SER A 75 -2.61 -0.68 9.80
N PRO A 76 -1.55 -1.47 10.07
CA PRO A 76 -1.12 -2.55 9.18
C PRO A 76 -2.26 -3.50 8.80
N ILE A 77 -3.20 -3.74 9.72
CA ILE A 77 -4.37 -4.60 9.50
C ILE A 77 -5.27 -4.01 8.41
N ARG A 78 -5.55 -2.70 8.46
CA ARG A 78 -6.37 -2.01 7.44
C ARG A 78 -5.68 -2.05 6.08
N ILE A 79 -4.37 -1.80 6.04
CA ILE A 79 -3.56 -1.85 4.81
C ILE A 79 -3.64 -3.26 4.19
N THR A 80 -3.47 -4.31 4.98
CA THR A 80 -3.57 -5.69 4.48
C THR A 80 -4.99 -6.10 4.09
N HIS A 81 -6.01 -5.56 4.76
CA HIS A 81 -7.42 -5.85 4.46
C HIS A 81 -7.79 -5.41 3.03
N TRP A 82 -7.35 -4.21 2.62
CA TRP A 82 -7.46 -3.73 1.25
C TRP A 82 -6.80 -4.66 0.22
N LEU A 83 -5.68 -5.29 0.60
CA LEU A 83 -4.89 -6.17 -0.27
C LEU A 83 -5.51 -7.57 -0.43
N THR A 84 -6.30 -8.02 0.55
CA THR A 84 -6.85 -9.37 0.61
C THR A 84 -8.31 -9.45 0.16
N GLU A 85 -9.15 -8.48 0.55
CA GLU A 85 -10.59 -8.49 0.24
C GLU A 85 -10.97 -7.69 -1.02
N GLY A 86 -10.08 -6.82 -1.50
CA GLY A 86 -10.25 -6.14 -2.80
C GLY A 86 -9.90 -7.00 -4.03
N ARG A 87 -9.68 -8.31 -3.85
CA ARG A 87 -9.29 -9.27 -4.91
C ARG A 87 -10.45 -9.71 -5.79
#